data_AF-A0A8S2UPK9-F1
#
_entry.id   AF-A0A8S2UPK9-F1
#
_cell.length_a   1.000
_cell.length_b   1.000
_cell.length_c   1.000
_cell.angle_alpha   90.00
_cell.angle_beta   90.00
_cell.angle_gamma   90.00
#
_symmetry.space_group_name_H-M   'P 1'
#
loop_
_entity.id
_entity.type
_entity.pdbx_description
1 polymer ?
#
loop_
_entity_poly.entity_id
_entity_poly.type
_entity_poly.pdbx_seq_one_letter_code
_entity_poly.pdbx_strand_id
1 'polypeptide(L)' 'ILIGVNIGRNKNTKTDVEQDYTLGIEQFGCLADYLVINISSPNTPGLRDLQNENELKKLLTSIRKACN' A
#
# COMPACT_ATOMS: atom_id res chain seq x y z
N ILE A 1 -4.78 -5.93 23.09
CA ILE A 1 -5.73 -5.49 22.03
C ILE A 1 -4.97 -5.55 20.73
N LEU A 2 -5.54 -6.10 19.67
CA LEU A 2 -4.90 -6.17 18.36
C LEU A 2 -5.24 -4.88 17.58
N ILE A 3 -4.24 -4.22 16.99
CA ILE A 3 -4.35 -2.96 16.27
C ILE A 3 -3.86 -3.14 14.84
N GLY A 4 -4.75 -2.85 13.89
CA GLY A 4 -4.45 -2.85 12.47
C GLY A 4 -4.34 -1.45 11.88
N VAL A 5 -3.43 -1.28 10.93
CA VAL A 5 -3.31 -0.03 10.15
C VAL A 5 -3.60 -0.30 8.68
N ASN A 6 -4.53 0.46 8.11
CA ASN A 6 -4.90 0.39 6.70
C ASN A 6 -4.17 1.49 5.92
N ILE A 7 -3.33 1.10 4.97
CA ILE A 7 -2.48 1.99 4.16
C ILE A 7 -3.00 1.99 2.73
N GLY A 8 -3.18 3.18 2.18
CA GLY A 8 -3.61 3.40 0.80
C GLY A 8 -2.80 4.49 0.12
N ARG A 9 -2.86 4.53 -1.22
CA ARG A 9 -2.17 5.58 -1.98
C ARG A 9 -2.81 6.96 -1.81
N ASN A 10 -2.02 8.01 -1.99
CA ASN A 10 -2.49 9.38 -2.09
C ASN A 10 -3.18 9.63 -3.44
N LYS A 11 -4.23 10.48 -3.43
CA LYS A 11 -4.98 10.83 -4.65
C LYS A 11 -4.10 11.51 -5.71
N ASN A 12 -3.11 12.28 -5.27
CA ASN A 12 -2.27 13.10 -6.13
C ASN A 12 -1.02 12.38 -6.66
N THR A 13 -0.71 11.20 -6.14
CA THR A 13 0.40 10.37 -6.63
C THR A 13 0.05 9.80 -7.99
N LYS A 14 0.79 10.22 -9.01
CA LYS A 14 0.57 9.84 -10.42
C LYS A 14 1.53 8.73 -10.87
N THR A 15 2.75 8.73 -10.36
CA THR A 15 3.81 7.77 -10.65
C THR A 15 4.31 7.16 -9.35
N ASP A 16 5.01 6.02 -9.45
CA ASP A 16 5.66 5.37 -8.30
C ASP A 16 4.72 5.16 -7.10
N VAL A 17 3.48 4.77 -7.41
CA VAL A 17 2.37 4.62 -6.45
C VAL A 17 2.73 3.70 -5.28
N GLU A 18 3.63 2.74 -5.49
CA GLU A 18 4.18 1.90 -4.43
C GLU A 18 4.82 2.69 -3.27
N GLN A 19 5.34 3.90 -3.52
CA GLN A 19 6.02 4.72 -2.51
C GLN A 19 5.07 5.15 -1.39
N ASP A 20 3.81 5.46 -1.71
CA ASP A 20 2.83 5.82 -0.69
C ASP A 20 2.62 4.67 0.31
N TYR A 21 2.67 3.43 -0.18
CA TYR A 21 2.55 2.24 0.67
C TYR A 21 3.82 1.98 1.48
N THR A 22 5.00 2.08 0.85
CA THR A 22 6.27 1.83 1.56
C THR A 22 6.49 2.87 2.66
N LEU A 23 6.19 4.15 2.42
CA LEU A 23 6.24 5.19 3.45
C LEU A 23 5.27 4.90 4.61
N GLY A 24 4.07 4.43 4.31
CA GLY A 24 3.13 3.99 5.35
C GLY A 24 3.65 2.81 6.16
N ILE A 25 4.31 1.84 5.50
CA ILE A 25 4.92 0.68 6.16
C ILE A 25 6.08 1.13 7.05
N GLU A 26 6.97 1.99 6.57
CA GLU A 26 8.09 2.52 7.35
C GLU A 26 7.59 3.27 8.60
N GLN A 27 6.52 4.05 8.47
CA GLN A 27 5.98 4.84 9.56
C GLN A 27 5.23 4.01 10.61
N PHE A 28 4.45 3.00 10.18
CA PHE A 28 3.50 2.29 11.04
C PHE A 28 3.87 0.83 11.31
N GLY A 29 4.83 0.26 10.59
CA GLY A 29 5.18 -1.16 10.67
C GLY A 29 5.62 -1.61 12.06
N CYS A 30 6.34 -0.76 12.80
CA CYS A 30 6.75 -1.04 14.19
C CYS A 30 5.66 -0.74 15.24
N LEU A 31 4.52 -0.19 14.82
CA LEU A 31 3.44 0.25 15.72
C LEU A 31 2.18 -0.63 15.60
N ALA A 32 1.98 -1.27 14.45
CA ALA A 32 0.79 -2.07 14.16
C ALA A 32 1.05 -3.58 14.36
N ASP A 33 0.05 -4.31 14.84
CA ASP A 33 0.09 -5.77 14.87
C ASP A 33 -0.06 -6.38 13.47
N TYR A 34 -0.75 -5.67 12.57
CA TYR A 34 -0.86 -6.02 11.16
C TYR A 34 -1.12 -4.80 10.28
N LEU A 35 -0.71 -4.90 9.02
CA LEU A 35 -0.94 -3.88 8.00
C LEU A 35 -1.92 -4.41 6.95
N VAL A 36 -2.77 -3.52 6.44
CA VAL A 36 -3.66 -3.76 5.30
C VAL A 36 -3.26 -2.85 4.15
N ILE A 37 -3.08 -3.43 2.97
CA ILE A 37 -2.75 -2.71 1.74
C ILE A 37 -4.04 -2.50 0.94
N ASN A 38 -4.49 -1.24 0.87
CA ASN A 38 -5.77 -0.91 0.27
C ASN A 38 -5.65 -0.56 -1.21
N ILE A 39 -6.04 -1.51 -2.05
CA ILE A 39 -6.15 -1.35 -3.50
C ILE A 39 -7.60 -1.47 -4.01
N SER A 40 -8.59 -1.33 -3.12
CA SER A 40 -10.01 -1.67 -3.42
C SER A 40 -10.99 -0.50 -3.35
N SER A 41 -10.59 0.65 -2.78
CA SER A 41 -11.46 1.83 -2.66
C SER A 41 -12.08 2.25 -4.01
N PRO A 42 -13.42 2.40 -4.09
CA PRO A 42 -14.08 2.91 -5.29
C PRO A 42 -13.86 4.41 -5.50
N ASN A 43 -13.44 5.13 -4.45
CA ASN A 43 -13.39 6.59 -4.44
C ASN A 43 -12.07 7.17 -4.96
N THR A 44 -11.10 6.30 -5.24
CA THR A 44 -9.78 6.69 -5.77
C THR A 44 -9.68 6.23 -7.23
N PRO A 45 -9.82 7.14 -8.20
CA PRO A 45 -9.73 6.79 -9.62
C PRO A 45 -8.42 6.06 -9.96
N GLY A 46 -8.53 4.97 -10.72
CA GLY A 46 -7.39 4.13 -11.13
C GLY A 46 -6.74 3.30 -10.01
N LEU A 47 -7.30 3.29 -8.79
CA LEU A 47 -6.73 2.48 -7.69
C LEU A 47 -6.87 0.99 -7.95
N ARG A 48 -8.02 0.56 -8.46
CA ARG A 48 -8.31 -0.86 -8.73
C ARG A 48 -7.46 -1.44 -9.85
N ASP A 49 -6.83 -0.59 -10.67
CA ASP A 49 -5.88 -1.05 -11.71
C ASP A 49 -4.63 -1.70 -11.09
N LEU A 50 -4.32 -1.39 -9.82
CA LEU A 50 -3.28 -2.07 -9.06
C LEU A 50 -3.59 -3.55 -8.77
N GLN A 51 -4.83 -4.00 -9.02
CA GLN A 51 -5.21 -5.41 -8.89
C GLN A 51 -4.79 -6.24 -10.11
N ASN A 52 -4.39 -5.61 -11.22
CA ASN A 52 -3.83 -6.31 -12.37
C ASN A 52 -2.52 -7.01 -11.99
N GLU A 53 -2.27 -8.19 -12.55
CA GLU A 53 -1.16 -9.08 -12.14
C GLU A 53 0.20 -8.38 -12.08
N ASN A 54 0.58 -7.66 -13.14
CA ASN A 54 1.89 -6.99 -13.22
C ASN A 54 2.03 -5.87 -12.19
N GLU A 55 0.98 -5.04 -12.04
CA GLU A 55 0.97 -3.93 -11.08
C GLU A 55 0.98 -4.44 -9.63
N LEU A 56 0.17 -5.47 -9.36
CA LEU A 56 0.13 -6.10 -8.04
C LEU A 56 1.49 -6.71 -7.70
N LYS A 57 2.13 -7.40 -8.65
CA LYS A 57 3.46 -7.98 -8.45
C LYS A 57 4.51 -6.90 -8.18
N LYS A 58 4.47 -5.78 -8.91
CA LYS A 58 5.35 -4.62 -8.68
C LYS A 58 5.14 -4.07 -7.26
N LEU A 59 3.88 -3.81 -6.88
CA LEU A 59 3.51 -3.28 -5.57
C LEU A 59 3.97 -4.20 -4.43
N LEU A 60 3.64 -5.49 -4.49
CA LEU A 60 4.02 -6.46 -3.45
C LEU A 60 5.53 -6.65 -3.34
N THR A 61 6.27 -6.53 -4.46
CA THR A 61 7.73 -6.58 -4.44
C THR A 61 8.31 -5.40 -3.66
N SER A 62 7.80 -4.18 -3.88
CA SER A 62 8.23 -2.99 -3.14
C SER A 62 7.85 -3.06 -1.66
N ILE A 63 6.64 -3.51 -1.35
CA ILE A 63 6.17 -3.72 0.04
C ILE A 63 7.06 -4.72 0.77
N ARG A 64 7.35 -5.87 0.15
CA ARG A 64 8.21 -6.89 0.76
C ARG A 64 9.62 -6.37 1.03
N LYS A 65 10.14 -5.47 0.20
CA LYS A 65 11.43 -4.82 0.45
C LYS A 65 11.38 -3.87 1.64
N ALA A 66 10.28 -3.13 1.81
CA ALA A 66 10.11 -2.20 2.93
C ALA A 66 9.86 -2.88 4.28
N CYS A 67 9.39 -4.13 4.28
CA CYS A 67 9.20 -4.91 5.51
C CYS A 67 10.48 -5.63 6.01
N ASN A 68 11.57 -5.61 5.23
CA ASN A 68 12.85 -6.25 5.58
C ASN A 68 13.84 -5.20 6.10
#